data_AF-A0A2N8M3Y0-F1
#
_entry.id   AF-A0A2N8M3Y0-F1
#
_cell.length_a   1.000
_cell.length_b   1.000
_cell.length_c   1.000
_cell.angle_alpha   90.00
_cell.angle_beta   90.00
_cell.angle_gamma   90.00
#
_symmetry.space_group_name_H-M   'P 1'
#
loop_
_entity.id
_entity.type
_entity.pdbx_description
1 polymer ?
#
loop_
_entity_poly.entity_id
_entity_poly.type
_entity_poly.pdbx_seq_one_letter_code
_entity_poly.pdbx_strand_id
1 'polypeptide(L)'
;MPHRAASTLLTTGVFALSRNPIYLGFSLLAIAAALSQQSAGMLLMQLPVLWVIHSHVIAAEEAFHEQQFGEAWQQYRNRTRRWL
;
A
#
# COMPACT_ATOMS: atom_id res chain seq x y z
N MET A 1 21.99 -2.62 -6.13
CA MET A 1 21.12 -3.66 -5.53
C MET A 1 20.10 -4.06 -6.58
N PRO A 2 19.93 -5.35 -6.94
CA PRO A 2 19.06 -5.69 -8.06
C PRO A 2 17.61 -5.51 -7.62
N HIS A 3 16.99 -4.43 -8.07
CA HIS A 3 15.54 -4.27 -8.06
C HIS A 3 14.96 -5.37 -8.95
N ARG A 4 14.53 -6.48 -8.33
CA ARG A 4 13.69 -7.47 -9.01
C ARG A 4 12.38 -6.77 -9.32
N ALA A 5 12.31 -6.15 -10.50
CA ALA A 5 11.06 -5.71 -11.08
C ALA A 5 10.10 -6.90 -10.99
N ALA A 6 8.94 -6.72 -10.37
CA ALA A 6 7.94 -7.77 -10.29
C ALA A 6 7.68 -8.23 -11.73
N SER A 7 8.01 -9.46 -12.08
CA SER A 7 7.85 -9.97 -13.45
C SER A 7 6.39 -10.32 -13.76
N THR A 8 5.55 -10.41 -12.73
CA THR A 8 4.15 -10.79 -12.82
C THR A 8 3.31 -9.90 -11.91
N LEU A 9 2.24 -9.33 -12.46
CA LEU A 9 1.24 -8.60 -11.69
C LEU A 9 0.36 -9.59 -10.92
N LEU A 10 0.47 -9.61 -9.60
CA LEU A 10 -0.38 -10.43 -8.73
C LEU A 10 -1.67 -9.67 -8.42
N THR A 11 -2.80 -10.18 -8.91
CA THR A 11 -4.14 -9.56 -8.73
C THR A 11 -5.10 -10.46 -7.94
N THR A 12 -4.63 -11.56 -7.38
CA THR A 12 -5.45 -12.57 -6.70
C THR A 12 -5.22 -12.58 -5.19
N GLY A 13 -6.15 -13.18 -4.43
CA GLY A 13 -6.04 -13.27 -2.97
C GLY A 13 -6.10 -11.90 -2.31
N VAL A 14 -5.15 -11.62 -1.42
CA VAL A 14 -5.08 -10.34 -0.67
C VAL A 14 -4.89 -9.12 -1.57
N PHE A 15 -4.25 -9.30 -2.73
CA PHE A 15 -4.08 -8.24 -3.73
C PHE A 15 -5.38 -7.95 -4.50
N ALA A 16 -6.35 -8.87 -4.51
CA ALA A 16 -7.68 -8.56 -5.07
C ALA A 16 -8.47 -7.60 -4.15
N LEU A 17 -8.18 -7.60 -2.85
CA LEU A 17 -8.87 -6.81 -1.83
C LEU A 17 -8.29 -5.39 -1.72
N SER A 18 -6.97 -5.26 -1.75
CA SER A 18 -6.27 -3.98 -1.72
C SER A 18 -5.06 -4.06 -2.61
N ARG A 19 -4.77 -3.00 -3.37
CA ARG A 19 -3.53 -2.94 -4.17
C ARG A 19 -2.26 -2.94 -3.30
N ASN A 20 -2.39 -2.54 -2.04
CA ASN A 20 -1.30 -2.30 -1.11
C ASN A 20 -1.52 -3.02 0.23
N PRO A 21 -1.70 -4.36 0.25
CA PRO A 21 -2.11 -5.09 1.45
C PRO A 21 -1.00 -5.11 2.53
N ILE A 22 0.27 -5.01 2.12
CA ILE A 22 1.42 -4.92 3.04
C ILE A 22 1.36 -3.62 3.84
N TYR A 23 1.14 -2.49 3.17
CA TYR A 23 1.01 -1.18 3.83
C TYR A 23 -0.19 -1.13 4.75
N LEU A 24 -1.31 -1.75 4.35
CA LEU A 24 -2.47 -1.92 5.23
C LEU A 24 -2.12 -2.75 6.48
N GLY A 25 -1.44 -3.88 6.31
CA GLY A 25 -1.00 -4.71 7.44
C GLY A 25 -0.08 -3.97 8.41
N PHE A 26 0.91 -3.24 7.90
CA PHE A 26 1.79 -2.42 8.74
C PHE A 26 1.03 -1.29 9.44
N SER A 27 0.09 -0.65 8.76
CA SER A 27 -0.76 0.40 9.35
C SER A 27 -1.60 -0.15 10.51
N LEU A 28 -2.22 -1.32 10.32
CA LEU A 28 -2.99 -2.00 11.36
C LEU A 28 -2.12 -2.42 12.54
N LEU A 29 -0.93 -2.97 12.28
CA LEU A 29 0.02 -3.34 13.33
C LEU A 29 0.45 -2.11 14.14
N ALA A 30 0.73 -1.00 13.46
CA ALA A 30 1.19 0.23 14.09
C ALA A 30 0.07 0.91 14.90
N ILE A 31 -1.19 0.82 14.45
CA ILE A 31 -2.38 1.21 15.22
C ILE A 31 -2.55 0.30 16.44
N ALA A 32 -2.46 -1.03 16.28
CA ALA A 32 -2.57 -1.97 17.37
C ALA A 32 -1.50 -1.73 18.45
N ALA A 33 -0.26 -1.44 18.05
CA ALA A 33 0.83 -1.07 18.95
C ALA A 33 0.63 0.28 19.65
N ALA A 34 0.01 1.25 18.98
CA ALA A 34 -0.35 2.53 19.60
C ALA A 34 -1.45 2.35 20.66
N LEU A 35 -2.44 1.50 20.37
CA LEU A 35 -3.54 1.16 21.29
C LEU A 35 -3.05 0.34 22.48
N SER A 36 -2.16 -0.64 22.29
CA SER A 36 -1.61 -1.45 23.38
C SER A 36 -0.80 -0.63 24.37
N GLN A 37 -0.16 0.44 23.91
CA GLN A 37 0.56 1.40 24.75
C GLN A 37 -0.31 2.56 25.25
N GLN A 38 -1.60 2.59 24.90
CA GLN A 38 -2.55 3.66 25.24
C GLN A 38 -2.02 5.07 24.87
N SER A 39 -1.21 5.16 23.82
CA SER A 39 -0.52 6.38 23.45
C SER A 39 -1.27 7.12 22.35
N ALA A 40 -2.01 8.15 22.75
CA ALA A 40 -2.69 9.05 21.81
C ALA A 40 -1.70 9.74 20.86
N GLY A 41 -0.48 10.03 21.34
CA GLY A 41 0.59 10.62 20.52
C GLY A 41 1.05 9.71 19.39
N MET A 42 1.23 8.41 19.67
CA MET A 42 1.55 7.43 18.63
C MET A 42 0.41 7.27 17.63
N LEU A 43 -0.84 7.29 18.10
CA LEU A 43 -2.00 7.19 17.22
C LEU A 43 -2.11 8.42 16.29
N LEU A 44 -1.91 9.63 16.83
CA LEU A 44 -1.90 10.86 16.06
C LEU A 44 -0.77 10.88 15.03
N MET A 45 0.41 10.37 15.37
CA MET A 45 1.53 10.23 14.44
C MET A 45 1.24 9.28 13.27
N GLN A 46 0.25 8.39 13.37
CA GLN A 46 -0.12 7.56 12.22
C GLN A 46 -0.75 8.37 11.09
N LEU A 47 -1.42 9.48 11.37
CA LEU A 47 -2.04 10.30 10.32
C LEU A 47 -1.02 10.83 9.29
N PRO A 48 0.07 11.53 9.69
CA PRO A 48 1.08 11.98 8.74
C PRO A 48 1.84 10.81 8.10
N VAL A 49 2.09 9.72 8.83
CA VAL A 49 2.77 8.53 8.28
C VAL A 49 1.95 7.90 7.16
N LEU A 50 0.65 7.67 7.39
CA LEU A 50 -0.27 7.16 6.39
C LEU A 50 -0.38 8.09 5.19
N TRP A 51 -0.38 9.41 5.42
CA TRP A 51 -0.39 10.39 4.35
C TRP A 51 0.86 10.31 3.49
N VAL A 52 2.06 10.20 4.07
CA VAL A 52 3.33 10.04 3.33
C VAL A 52 3.35 8.72 2.56
N ILE A 53 2.96 7.60 3.19
CA ILE A 53 2.88 6.30 2.54
C ILE A 53 1.92 6.36 1.34
N HIS A 54 0.74 6.96 1.51
CA HIS A 54 -0.25 7.09 0.46
C HIS A 54 0.23 7.97 -0.70
N SER A 55 0.78 9.15 -0.41
CA SER A 55 1.04 10.20 -1.38
C SER A 55 2.39 10.07 -2.08
N HIS A 56 3.40 9.52 -1.41
CA HIS A 56 4.76 9.42 -1.95
C HIS A 56 5.07 7.98 -2.31
N VAL A 57 4.98 7.06 -1.35
CA VAL A 57 5.45 5.68 -1.52
C VAL A 57 4.55 4.92 -2.50
N ILE A 58 3.27 4.81 -2.18
CA ILE A 58 2.30 4.11 -3.03
C ILE A 58 2.18 4.81 -4.39
N ALA A 59 2.14 6.14 -4.44
CA ALA A 59 2.04 6.85 -5.71
C ALA A 59 3.24 6.57 -6.63
N ALA A 60 4.47 6.53 -6.09
CA ALA A 60 5.67 6.19 -6.86
C ALA A 60 5.65 4.72 -7.33
N GLU A 61 5.24 3.79 -6.48
CA GLU A 61 5.10 2.37 -6.85
C GLU A 61 4.03 2.17 -7.94
N GLU A 62 2.88 2.83 -7.82
CA GLU A 62 1.82 2.75 -8.82
C GLU A 62 2.25 3.34 -10.17
N ALA A 63 3.02 4.42 -10.17
CA ALA A 63 3.59 5.00 -11.39
C ALA A 63 4.61 4.05 -12.05
N PHE A 64 5.43 3.37 -11.24
CA PHE A 64 6.36 2.36 -11.73
C PHE A 64 5.61 1.16 -12.35
N HIS A 65 4.56 0.67 -11.68
CA HIS A 65 3.74 -0.41 -12.24
C HIS A 65 2.96 0.00 -13.48
N GLU A 66 2.51 1.25 -13.58
CA GLU A 66 1.87 1.77 -14.78
C GLU A 66 2.83 1.78 -15.97
N GLN A 67 4.09 2.20 -15.76
CA GLN A 67 5.13 2.14 -16.79
C GLN A 67 5.50 0.71 -17.19
N GLN A 68 5.52 -0.22 -16.23
CA GLN A 68 5.97 -1.59 -16.46
C GLN A 68 4.89 -2.49 -17.08
N PHE A 69 3.63 -2.38 -16.62
CA PHE A 69 2.54 -3.29 -16.97
C PHE A 69 1.43 -2.65 -17.81
N GLY A 70 1.43 -1.33 -17.98
CA GLY A 70 0.52 -0.62 -18.89
C GLY A 70 -0.95 -0.94 -18.68
N GLU A 71 -1.59 -1.48 -19.73
CA GLU A 71 -3.03 -1.80 -19.71
C GLU A 71 -3.44 -2.82 -18.65
N ALA A 72 -2.59 -3.82 -18.37
CA ALA A 72 -2.88 -4.82 -17.33
C ALA A 72 -2.97 -4.17 -15.94
N TRP A 73 -2.10 -3.18 -15.68
CA TRP A 73 -2.16 -2.37 -14.46
C TRP A 73 -3.40 -1.49 -14.42
N GLN A 74 -3.78 -0.86 -15.53
CA GLN A 74 -4.99 -0.02 -15.58
C GLN A 74 -6.26 -0.83 -15.30
N GLN A 75 -6.41 -2.01 -15.91
CA GLN A 75 -7.55 -2.89 -15.63
C GLN A 75 -7.60 -3.32 -14.17
N TYR A 76 -6.45 -3.64 -13.58
CA TYR A 76 -6.36 -4.01 -12.16
C TYR A 76 -6.67 -2.82 -11.24
N ARG A 77 -6.10 -1.64 -11.49
CA ARG A 77 -6.36 -0.40 -10.75
C ARG A 77 -7.84 -0.01 -10.75
N ASN A 78 -8.56 -0.26 -11.85
CA ASN A 78 -9.99 0.04 -11.93
C ASN A 78 -10.85 -0.95 -11.15
N ARG A 79 -10.37 -2.18 -10.93
CA ARG A 79 -11.10 -3.23 -10.20
C ARG A 79 -10.81 -3.21 -8.70
N THR A 80 -9.60 -2.80 -8.31
CA THR A 80 -9.15 -2.87 -6.92
C THR A 80 -8.77 -1.50 -6.39
N ARG A 81 -9.28 -1.14 -5.21
CA ARG A 81 -8.99 0.14 -4.58
C ARG A 81 -7.56 0.20 -4.03
N ARG A 82 -7.05 1.41 -3.81
CA ARG A 82 -5.67 1.65 -3.32
C ARG A 82 -5.49 1.13 -1.90
N TRP A 83 -6.53 1.30 -1.11
CA TRP A 83 -6.80 0.73 0.21
C TRP A 83 -8.20 0.10 0.09
N LEU A 84 -8.46 -1.03 0.77
CA LEU A 84 -9.73 -1.79 0.77
C LEU A 84 -10.98 -1.03 0.26
#